data_AF-A0A1Y2IND9-F1
#
_entry.id   AF-A0A1Y2IND9-F1
#
_cell.length_a   1.000
_cell.length_b   1.000
_cell.length_c   1.000
_cell.angle_alpha   90.00
_cell.angle_beta   90.00
_cell.angle_gamma   90.00
#
_symmetry.space_group_name_H-M   'P 1'
#
loop_
_entity.id
_entity.type
_entity.pdbx_description
1 polymer ?
#
loop_
_entity_poly.entity_id
_entity_poly.type
_entity_poly.pdbx_seq_one_letter_code
_entity_poly.pdbx_strand_id
1 'polypeptide(L)'
;MHEVQRLLQAAAALSQVLRDAGVPHAFYGNVLTAVLSSAALADEISCIVEGGTAHPFRRVRQACTGNEDFAMVASPWNNRCRLHVRYQRLIPAIDIEILVAGEEGPRRLDGATVMTMGGVPFLTITEFTRAKVKSWTLHGREQDARDIIYAMTKYWNRVDLNRIPEQEMNDFAARYPAVAPSWKELKRKYGMS
;
A
#
# COMPACT_ATOMS: atom_id res chain seq x y z
N MET A 1 -7.06 -7.83 16.16
CA MET A 1 -7.55 -8.79 15.14
C MET A 1 -8.85 -8.32 14.50
N HIS A 2 -9.88 -7.93 15.25
CA HIS A 2 -11.15 -7.43 14.68
C HIS A 2 -10.96 -6.23 13.72
N GLU A 3 -10.10 -5.27 14.03
CA GLU A 3 -9.89 -4.10 13.15
C GLU A 3 -9.29 -4.48 11.78
N VAL A 4 -8.27 -5.34 11.78
CA VAL A 4 -7.65 -5.84 10.55
C VAL A 4 -8.64 -6.63 9.70
N GLN A 5 -9.50 -7.44 10.32
CA GLN A 5 -10.55 -8.16 9.60
C GLN A 5 -11.56 -7.21 8.95
N ARG A 6 -11.94 -6.13 9.65
CA ARG A 6 -12.82 -5.08 9.13
C ARG A 6 -12.19 -4.37 7.92
N LEU A 7 -10.91 -4.01 8.00
CA LEU A 7 -10.18 -3.42 6.87
C LEU A 7 -10.07 -4.39 5.69
N LEU A 8 -9.75 -5.66 5.92
CA LEU A 8 -9.71 -6.68 4.88
C LEU A 8 -11.07 -6.92 4.23
N GLN A 9 -12.15 -6.89 4.99
CA GLN A 9 -13.51 -6.99 4.45
C GLN A 9 -13.84 -5.82 3.54
N ALA A 10 -13.50 -4.58 3.94
CA ALA A 10 -13.67 -3.41 3.09
C ALA A 10 -12.80 -3.47 1.83
N ALA A 11 -11.54 -3.92 1.97
CA ALA A 11 -10.63 -4.13 0.85
C ALA A 11 -11.16 -5.17 -0.14
N ALA A 12 -11.66 -6.29 0.35
CA ALA A 12 -12.23 -7.36 -0.47
C ALA A 12 -13.49 -6.89 -1.21
N ALA A 13 -14.38 -6.16 -0.53
CA ALA A 13 -15.58 -5.59 -1.13
C ALA A 13 -15.22 -4.58 -2.24
N LEU A 14 -14.28 -3.66 -1.99
CA LEU A 14 -13.84 -2.71 -3.00
C LEU A 14 -13.10 -3.43 -4.15
N SER A 15 -12.29 -4.42 -3.81
CA SER A 15 -11.56 -5.22 -4.80
C SER A 15 -12.50 -5.92 -5.77
N GLN A 16 -13.62 -6.44 -5.27
CA GLN A 16 -14.63 -7.08 -6.11
C GLN A 16 -15.24 -6.08 -7.10
N VAL A 17 -15.70 -4.92 -6.61
CA VAL A 17 -16.27 -3.86 -7.46
C VAL A 17 -15.30 -3.40 -8.54
N LEU A 18 -14.02 -3.21 -8.18
CA LEU A 18 -13.00 -2.77 -9.13
C LEU A 18 -12.64 -3.87 -10.14
N ARG A 19 -12.60 -5.14 -9.73
CA ARG A 19 -12.37 -6.28 -10.64
C ARG A 19 -13.50 -6.42 -11.65
N ASP A 20 -14.75 -6.30 -11.21
CA ASP A 20 -15.92 -6.41 -12.10
C ASP A 20 -15.96 -5.28 -13.14
N ALA A 21 -15.42 -4.10 -12.80
CA ALA A 21 -15.23 -2.99 -13.71
C ALA A 21 -13.93 -3.05 -14.54
N GLY A 22 -13.13 -4.11 -14.43
CA GLY A 22 -11.87 -4.27 -15.16
C GLY A 22 -10.81 -3.22 -14.78
N VAL A 23 -10.79 -2.77 -13.52
CA VAL A 23 -9.86 -1.76 -12.99
C VAL A 23 -8.71 -2.44 -12.25
N PRO A 24 -7.48 -2.45 -12.81
CA PRO A 24 -6.31 -2.98 -12.12
C PRO A 24 -6.01 -2.15 -10.87
N HIS A 25 -5.85 -2.82 -9.74
CA HIS A 25 -5.64 -2.16 -8.45
C HIS A 25 -4.84 -3.05 -7.50
N ALA A 26 -4.22 -2.43 -6.50
CA ALA A 26 -3.52 -3.10 -5.42
C ALA A 26 -3.62 -2.28 -4.14
N PHE A 27 -3.80 -2.96 -3.01
CA PHE A 27 -3.87 -2.34 -1.71
C PHE A 27 -2.47 -2.15 -1.10
N TYR A 28 -2.31 -1.07 -0.34
CA TYR A 28 -1.16 -0.78 0.48
C TYR A 28 -1.60 -0.02 1.74
N GLY A 29 -0.68 0.20 2.67
CA GLY A 29 -0.94 0.83 3.97
C GLY A 29 -0.45 -0.06 5.11
N ASN A 30 -0.65 0.39 6.35
CA ASN A 30 -0.24 -0.39 7.51
C ASN A 30 -1.11 -1.64 7.74
N VAL A 31 -2.25 -1.75 7.04
CA VAL A 31 -3.01 -3.00 6.98
C VAL A 31 -2.15 -4.16 6.48
N LEU A 32 -1.20 -3.94 5.56
CA LEU A 32 -0.35 -5.02 5.06
C LEU A 32 0.58 -5.56 6.15
N THR A 33 1.21 -4.67 6.91
CA THR A 33 2.08 -5.06 8.03
C THR A 33 1.27 -5.71 9.14
N ALA A 34 0.08 -5.19 9.45
CA ALA A 34 -0.81 -5.78 10.46
C ALA A 34 -1.28 -7.20 10.08
N VAL A 35 -1.56 -7.46 8.80
CA VAL A 35 -1.90 -8.80 8.28
C VAL A 35 -0.69 -9.74 8.38
N LEU A 36 0.50 -9.28 8.00
CA LEU A 36 1.73 -10.08 8.06
C LEU A 36 2.18 -10.39 9.49
N SER A 37 1.97 -9.44 10.42
CA SER A 37 2.43 -9.55 11.80
C SER A 37 1.38 -10.08 12.77
N SER A 38 0.15 -10.33 12.29
CA SER A 38 -1.02 -10.62 13.14
C SER A 38 -1.23 -9.57 14.24
N ALA A 39 -0.81 -8.32 14.02
CA ALA A 39 -0.94 -7.23 14.99
C ALA A 39 -2.32 -6.57 14.89
N ALA A 40 -2.77 -5.97 16.00
CA ALA A 40 -4.11 -5.39 16.07
C ALA A 40 -4.21 -3.96 15.53
N LEU A 41 -3.08 -3.31 15.22
CA LEU A 41 -3.03 -1.90 14.87
C LEU A 41 -2.83 -1.71 13.38
N ALA A 42 -3.93 -1.44 12.68
CA ALA A 42 -3.96 -0.80 11.37
C ALA A 42 -5.11 0.19 11.39
N ASP A 43 -4.82 1.43 11.04
CA ASP A 43 -5.78 2.54 10.95
C ASP A 43 -5.90 3.09 9.52
N GLU A 44 -5.02 2.65 8.61
CA GLU A 44 -4.93 3.20 7.25
C GLU A 44 -4.91 2.08 6.21
N ILE A 45 -5.84 2.19 5.26
CA ILE A 45 -5.85 1.39 4.05
C ILE A 45 -5.97 2.30 2.85
N SER A 46 -5.15 2.02 1.85
CA SER A 46 -5.12 2.76 0.62
C SER A 46 -5.08 1.79 -0.56
N CYS A 47 -5.66 2.20 -1.68
CA CYS A 47 -5.79 1.42 -2.89
C CYS A 47 -5.15 2.18 -4.04
N ILE A 48 -4.07 1.63 -4.59
CA ILE A 48 -3.39 2.15 -5.76
C ILE A 48 -4.11 1.60 -6.98
N VAL A 49 -4.49 2.50 -7.88
CA VAL A 49 -5.24 2.17 -9.09
C VAL A 49 -4.42 2.51 -10.32
N GLU A 50 -4.28 1.55 -11.22
CA GLU A 50 -3.56 1.75 -12.48
C GLU A 50 -4.30 2.70 -13.42
N GLY A 51 -3.51 3.52 -14.11
CA GLY A 51 -3.97 4.31 -15.24
C GLY A 51 -4.60 3.47 -16.35
N GLY A 52 -5.15 4.15 -17.35
CA GLY A 52 -5.72 3.51 -18.53
C GLY A 52 -6.20 4.55 -19.53
N THR A 53 -7.23 4.19 -20.30
CA THR A 53 -7.89 5.08 -21.26
C THR A 53 -8.54 6.32 -20.62
N ALA A 54 -8.77 6.28 -19.30
CA ALA A 54 -9.30 7.39 -18.52
C ALA A 54 -8.57 7.50 -17.17
N HIS A 55 -8.70 8.67 -16.54
CA HIS A 55 -8.11 8.94 -15.23
C HIS A 55 -8.57 7.92 -14.16
N PRO A 56 -7.68 7.37 -13.32
CA PRO A 56 -8.00 6.37 -12.30
C PRO A 56 -9.22 6.73 -11.43
N PHE A 57 -9.26 7.95 -10.90
CA PHE A 57 -10.40 8.43 -10.10
C PHE A 57 -11.74 8.39 -10.82
N ARG A 58 -11.77 8.67 -12.13
CA ARG A 58 -13.00 8.57 -12.92
C ARG A 58 -13.45 7.12 -13.01
N ARG A 59 -12.52 6.19 -13.24
CA ARG A 59 -12.80 4.75 -13.33
C ARG A 59 -13.33 4.21 -12.00
N VAL A 60 -12.73 4.59 -10.87
CA VAL A 60 -13.22 4.20 -9.54
C VAL A 60 -14.62 4.74 -9.28
N ARG A 61 -14.89 6.02 -9.57
CA ARG A 61 -16.24 6.61 -9.44
C ARG A 61 -17.27 5.85 -10.27
N GLN A 62 -16.92 5.50 -11.51
CA GLN A 62 -17.80 4.73 -12.40
C GLN A 62 -18.05 3.32 -11.86
N ALA A 63 -17.01 2.63 -11.39
CA ALA A 63 -17.12 1.29 -10.81
C ALA A 63 -18.01 1.28 -9.56
N CYS A 64 -17.93 2.31 -8.71
CA CYS A 64 -18.75 2.42 -7.50
C CYS A 64 -20.15 3.02 -7.75
N THR A 65 -20.48 3.41 -8.99
CA THR A 65 -21.79 4.03 -9.28
C THR A 65 -22.91 3.01 -9.07
N GLY A 66 -23.91 3.37 -8.27
CA GLY A 66 -25.05 2.50 -7.95
C GLY A 66 -24.77 1.45 -6.88
N ASN A 67 -23.59 1.46 -6.26
CA ASN A 67 -23.29 0.59 -5.12
C ASN A 67 -23.58 1.33 -3.79
N GLU A 68 -24.59 0.87 -3.06
CA GLU A 68 -25.02 1.48 -1.79
C GLU A 68 -24.03 1.29 -0.64
N ASP A 69 -23.16 0.27 -0.72
CA ASP A 69 -22.16 0.00 0.33
C ASP A 69 -21.00 1.03 0.30
N PHE A 70 -20.84 1.77 -0.81
CA PHE A 70 -19.72 2.69 -1.03
C PHE A 70 -20.18 4.11 -1.30
N ALA A 71 -19.64 5.06 -0.55
CA ALA A 71 -19.77 6.48 -0.84
C ALA A 71 -18.44 7.09 -1.27
N MET A 72 -18.49 7.89 -2.34
CA MET A 72 -17.33 8.64 -2.81
C MET A 72 -17.19 9.93 -1.99
N VAL A 73 -16.07 10.08 -1.29
CA VAL A 73 -15.75 11.30 -0.53
C VAL A 73 -14.64 12.04 -1.29
N ALA A 74 -14.96 13.24 -1.78
CA ALA A 74 -13.96 14.14 -2.34
C ALA A 74 -13.34 14.97 -1.21
N SER A 75 -12.00 15.06 -1.17
CA SER A 75 -11.33 15.87 -0.16
C SER A 75 -11.52 17.37 -0.44
N PRO A 76 -11.97 18.18 0.54
CA PRO A 76 -12.17 19.62 0.39
C PRO A 76 -10.83 20.36 0.49
N TRP A 77 -10.18 20.53 -0.66
CA TRP A 77 -9.16 21.54 -0.99
C TRP A 77 -7.78 21.48 -0.27
N ASN A 78 -6.77 21.97 -1.01
CA ASN A 78 -5.35 22.20 -0.66
C ASN A 78 -4.34 21.08 -0.99
N ASN A 79 -4.73 19.81 -0.97
CA ASN A 79 -3.90 18.70 -1.49
C ASN A 79 -4.57 18.14 -2.75
N ARG A 80 -4.10 18.56 -3.93
CA ARG A 80 -4.72 18.28 -5.24
C ARG A 80 -5.19 16.82 -5.37
N CYS A 81 -6.51 16.64 -5.31
CA CYS A 81 -7.26 15.51 -5.86
C CYS A 81 -7.11 14.12 -5.20
N ARG A 82 -6.92 13.98 -3.89
CA ARG A 82 -7.11 12.66 -3.25
C ARG A 82 -8.59 12.26 -3.23
N LEU A 83 -8.88 11.05 -3.70
CA LEU A 83 -10.23 10.46 -3.73
C LEU A 83 -10.33 9.46 -2.59
N HIS A 84 -11.37 9.55 -1.76
CA HIS A 84 -11.63 8.54 -0.74
C HIS A 84 -12.90 7.76 -1.11
N VAL A 85 -12.85 6.46 -0.84
CA VAL A 85 -14.00 5.57 -0.91
C VAL A 85 -14.36 5.16 0.51
N ARG A 86 -15.54 5.57 0.97
CA ARG A 86 -16.05 5.24 2.29
C ARG A 86 -16.92 3.99 2.21
N TYR A 87 -16.50 2.91 2.85
CA TYR A 87 -17.28 1.68 3.01
C TYR A 87 -18.19 1.79 4.23
N GLN A 88 -19.50 1.77 3.98
CA GLN A 88 -20.52 2.13 4.99
C GLN A 88 -21.18 0.94 5.67
N ARG A 89 -20.96 -0.29 5.18
CA ARG A 89 -21.56 -1.50 5.72
C ARG A 89 -21.02 -1.89 7.10
N LEU A 90 -19.90 -1.32 7.53
CA LEU A 90 -19.30 -1.55 8.84
C LEU A 90 -19.39 -0.28 9.70
N ILE A 91 -19.47 -0.47 11.02
CA ILE A 91 -19.49 0.62 12.00
C ILE A 91 -18.25 0.51 12.89
N PRO A 92 -17.42 1.57 13.01
CA PRO A 92 -17.44 2.78 12.18
C PRO A 92 -17.18 2.52 10.68
N ALA A 93 -17.60 3.45 9.83
CA ALA A 93 -17.32 3.38 8.40
C ALA A 93 -15.81 3.41 8.14
N ILE A 94 -15.37 2.74 7.07
CA ILE A 94 -13.95 2.61 6.74
C ILE A 94 -13.65 3.48 5.53
N ASP A 95 -12.72 4.42 5.68
CA ASP A 95 -12.23 5.25 4.59
C ASP A 95 -11.03 4.57 3.92
N ILE A 96 -11.15 4.34 2.62
CA ILE A 96 -10.08 3.82 1.77
C ILE A 96 -9.59 4.96 0.90
N GLU A 97 -8.33 5.35 1.04
CA GLU A 97 -7.74 6.35 0.16
C GLU A 97 -7.41 5.73 -1.20
N ILE A 98 -7.80 6.39 -2.29
CA ILE A 98 -7.48 5.98 -3.65
C ILE A 98 -6.28 6.79 -4.14
N LEU A 99 -5.24 6.08 -4.57
CA LEU A 99 -4.03 6.66 -5.11
C LEU A 99 -3.80 6.24 -6.56
N VAL A 100 -3.04 7.06 -7.28
CA VAL A 100 -2.73 6.85 -8.70
C VAL A 100 -1.40 6.10 -8.82
N ALA A 101 -1.42 4.97 -9.53
CA ALA A 101 -0.22 4.23 -9.87
C ALA A 101 0.79 5.13 -10.60
N GLY A 102 2.05 5.07 -10.18
CA GLY A 102 3.14 5.85 -10.78
C GLY A 102 3.35 7.23 -10.18
N GLU A 103 2.32 7.84 -9.59
CA GLU A 103 2.49 8.94 -8.63
C GLU A 103 2.87 8.35 -7.27
N GLU A 104 2.07 7.38 -6.85
CA GLU A 104 2.25 6.59 -5.64
C GLU A 104 2.40 5.11 -6.01
N GLY A 105 3.46 4.47 -5.51
CA GLY A 105 3.81 3.09 -5.83
C GLY A 105 4.26 2.84 -7.29
N PRO A 106 4.14 1.60 -7.79
CA PRO A 106 4.55 1.22 -9.14
C PRO A 106 3.61 1.79 -10.22
N ARG A 107 4.13 1.97 -11.44
CA ARG A 107 3.34 2.44 -12.60
C ARG A 107 2.40 1.36 -13.17
N ARG A 108 2.81 0.10 -13.11
CA ARG A 108 2.06 -1.06 -13.59
C ARG A 108 1.76 -1.97 -12.41
N LEU A 109 0.55 -2.52 -12.39
CA LEU A 109 0.06 -3.46 -11.38
C LEU A 109 -0.08 -4.83 -12.05
N ASP A 110 0.98 -5.62 -11.93
CA ASP A 110 1.15 -6.93 -12.54
C ASP A 110 1.77 -7.93 -11.54
N GLY A 111 2.06 -9.16 -11.99
CA GLY A 111 2.63 -10.19 -11.12
C GLY A 111 4.01 -9.86 -10.51
N ALA A 112 4.71 -8.83 -11.00
CA ALA A 112 5.98 -8.38 -10.44
C ALA A 112 5.81 -7.31 -9.35
N THR A 113 4.63 -6.71 -9.24
CA THR A 113 4.35 -5.56 -8.37
C THR A 113 3.22 -5.84 -7.38
N VAL A 114 2.37 -6.83 -7.67
CA VAL A 114 1.21 -7.22 -6.88
C VAL A 114 1.34 -8.67 -6.40
N MET A 115 0.92 -8.93 -5.17
CA MET A 115 0.76 -10.25 -4.58
C MET A 115 -0.66 -10.41 -4.02
N THR A 116 -1.20 -11.62 -4.03
CA THR A 116 -2.55 -11.87 -3.51
C THR A 116 -2.48 -12.38 -2.06
N MET A 117 -3.24 -11.75 -1.17
CA MET A 117 -3.42 -12.20 0.22
C MET A 117 -4.90 -12.26 0.56
N GLY A 118 -5.39 -13.44 0.97
CA GLY A 118 -6.80 -13.63 1.31
C GLY A 118 -7.76 -13.29 0.16
N GLY A 119 -7.33 -13.45 -1.10
CA GLY A 119 -8.11 -13.09 -2.29
C GLY A 119 -8.07 -11.60 -2.66
N VAL A 120 -7.35 -10.77 -1.92
CA VAL A 120 -7.21 -9.33 -2.16
C VAL A 120 -5.82 -9.02 -2.75
N PRO A 121 -5.71 -8.20 -3.81
CA PRO A 121 -4.43 -7.82 -4.40
C PRO A 121 -3.73 -6.77 -3.53
N PHE A 122 -2.54 -7.06 -3.03
CA PHE A 122 -1.68 -6.14 -2.29
C PHE A 122 -0.40 -5.84 -3.07
N LEU A 123 0.26 -4.72 -2.81
CA LEU A 123 1.63 -4.53 -3.29
C LEU A 123 2.55 -5.64 -2.77
N THR A 124 3.50 -6.07 -3.59
CA THR A 124 4.61 -6.94 -3.14
C THR A 124 5.40 -6.28 -2.01
N ILE A 125 6.13 -7.10 -1.23
CA ILE A 125 7.00 -6.59 -0.16
C ILE A 125 7.99 -5.54 -0.70
N THR A 126 8.55 -5.75 -1.89
CA THR A 126 9.42 -4.78 -2.57
C THR A 126 8.75 -3.42 -2.76
N GLU A 127 7.59 -3.39 -3.42
CA GLU A 127 6.90 -2.14 -3.71
C GLU A 127 6.34 -1.47 -2.46
N PHE A 128 5.93 -2.27 -1.48
CA PHE A 128 5.56 -1.77 -0.16
C PHE A 128 6.73 -1.06 0.53
N THR A 129 7.89 -1.71 0.63
CA THR A 129 9.09 -1.12 1.24
C THR A 129 9.53 0.14 0.47
N ARG A 130 9.53 0.09 -0.86
CA ARG A 130 9.85 1.24 -1.72
C ARG A 130 8.95 2.45 -1.44
N ALA A 131 7.64 2.22 -1.40
CA ALA A 131 6.66 3.28 -1.13
C ALA A 131 6.82 3.85 0.28
N LYS A 132 7.04 3.00 1.29
CA LYS A 132 7.23 3.41 2.67
C LYS A 132 8.53 4.20 2.88
N VAL A 133 9.65 3.78 2.27
CA VAL A 133 10.91 4.54 2.31
C VAL A 133 10.71 5.92 1.70
N LYS A 134 10.10 6.03 0.51
CA LYS A 134 9.81 7.32 -0.11
C LYS A 134 8.93 8.21 0.77
N SER A 135 7.84 7.67 1.34
CA SER A 135 6.95 8.40 2.26
C SER A 135 7.69 8.89 3.49
N TRP A 136 8.53 8.03 4.08
CA TRP A 136 9.35 8.37 5.24
C TRP A 136 10.38 9.45 4.93
N THR A 137 11.06 9.40 3.78
CA THR A 137 12.02 10.44 3.39
C THR A 137 11.34 11.80 3.24
N LEU A 138 10.10 11.83 2.74
CA LEU A 138 9.35 13.08 2.53
C LEU A 138 8.72 13.65 3.80
N HIS A 139 8.23 12.79 4.70
CA HIS A 139 7.37 13.22 5.81
C HIS A 139 7.87 12.81 7.20
N GLY A 140 8.88 11.94 7.28
CA GLY A 140 9.49 11.51 8.54
C GLY A 140 8.57 10.75 9.50
N ARG A 141 7.46 10.15 9.02
CA ARG A 141 6.45 9.51 9.87
C ARG A 141 7.01 8.29 10.60
N GLU A 142 6.82 8.22 11.91
CA GLU A 142 7.28 7.07 12.72
C GLU A 142 6.63 5.75 12.31
N GLN A 143 5.35 5.80 11.92
CA GLN A 143 4.63 4.60 11.49
C GLN A 143 5.28 3.97 10.24
N ASP A 144 5.71 4.80 9.29
CA ASP A 144 6.42 4.31 8.11
C ASP A 144 7.76 3.66 8.50
N ALA A 145 8.47 4.24 9.48
CA ALA A 145 9.70 3.64 9.98
C ALA A 145 9.45 2.25 10.62
N ARG A 146 8.40 2.11 11.44
CA ARG A 146 8.03 0.81 12.05
C ARG A 146 7.71 -0.24 10.98
N ASP A 147 6.96 0.16 9.95
CA ASP A 147 6.59 -0.70 8.83
C ASP A 147 7.81 -1.17 8.03
N ILE A 148 8.75 -0.25 7.73
CA ILE A 148 10.01 -0.58 7.03
C ILE A 148 10.85 -1.53 7.87
N ILE A 149 11.02 -1.24 9.17
CA ILE A 149 11.79 -2.10 10.10
C ILE A 149 11.21 -3.50 10.11
N TYR A 150 9.89 -3.63 10.23
CA TYR A 150 9.23 -4.93 10.24
C TYR A 150 9.43 -5.68 8.91
N ALA A 151 9.15 -5.03 7.77
CA ALA A 151 9.29 -5.63 6.45
C ALA A 151 10.72 -6.10 6.18
N MET A 152 11.72 -5.27 6.49
CA MET A 152 13.12 -5.61 6.29
C MET A 152 13.61 -6.67 7.29
N THR A 153 13.15 -6.67 8.54
CA THR A 153 13.58 -7.69 9.51
C THR A 153 13.04 -9.08 9.16
N LYS A 154 11.80 -9.16 8.67
CA LYS A 154 11.09 -10.44 8.45
C LYS A 154 11.11 -10.93 7.02
N TYR A 155 11.19 -10.03 6.04
CA TYR A 155 10.94 -10.35 4.63
C TYR A 155 11.99 -9.78 3.66
N TRP A 156 13.18 -9.37 4.13
CA TRP A 156 14.24 -8.85 3.25
C TRP A 156 14.56 -9.77 2.07
N ASN A 157 14.48 -11.08 2.26
CA ASN A 157 14.79 -12.07 1.22
C ASN A 157 13.82 -12.02 0.03
N ARG A 158 12.63 -11.43 0.21
CA ARG A 158 11.60 -11.20 -0.81
C ARG A 158 11.67 -9.79 -1.43
N VAL A 159 12.56 -8.94 -0.95
CA VAL A 159 12.76 -7.59 -1.49
C VAL A 159 13.71 -7.67 -2.69
N ASP A 160 13.38 -6.93 -3.74
CA ASP A 160 14.26 -6.72 -4.88
C ASP A 160 15.06 -5.43 -4.72
N LEU A 161 16.37 -5.57 -4.51
CA LEU A 161 17.30 -4.47 -4.25
C LEU A 161 17.25 -3.40 -5.34
N ASN A 162 17.15 -3.82 -6.61
CA ASN A 162 17.20 -2.93 -7.77
C ASN A 162 16.03 -1.94 -7.85
N ARG A 163 14.98 -2.15 -7.05
CA ARG A 163 13.79 -1.29 -7.03
C ARG A 163 13.77 -0.36 -5.81
N ILE A 164 14.63 -0.59 -4.82
CA ILE A 164 14.72 0.23 -3.61
C ILE A 164 15.69 1.40 -3.85
N PRO A 165 15.31 2.64 -3.53
CA PRO A 165 16.24 3.78 -3.54
C PRO A 165 17.36 3.56 -2.51
N GLU A 166 18.56 3.25 -3.00
CA GLU A 166 19.68 2.80 -2.16
C GLU A 166 20.13 3.89 -1.17
N GLN A 167 20.22 5.15 -1.62
CA GLN A 167 20.68 6.25 -0.79
C GLN A 167 19.73 6.46 0.40
N GLU A 168 18.44 6.56 0.14
CA GLU A 168 17.42 6.76 1.17
C GLU A 168 17.35 5.57 2.14
N MET A 169 17.55 4.35 1.65
CA MET A 169 17.61 3.17 2.52
C MET A 169 18.91 3.13 3.35
N ASN A 170 20.04 3.60 2.81
CA ASN A 170 21.28 3.76 3.60
C ASN A 170 21.06 4.78 4.73
N ASP A 171 20.45 5.92 4.42
CA ASP A 171 20.14 6.97 5.40
C ASP A 171 19.16 6.46 6.46
N PHE A 172 18.16 5.67 6.03
CA PHE A 172 17.24 4.99 6.93
C PHE A 172 17.96 4.01 7.87
N ALA A 173 18.83 3.15 7.32
CA ALA A 173 19.57 2.16 8.09
C ALA A 173 20.56 2.79 9.09
N ALA A 174 21.13 3.95 8.76
CA ALA A 174 21.96 4.73 9.68
C ALA A 174 21.14 5.27 10.87
N ARG A 175 19.90 5.70 10.63
CA ARG A 175 18.99 6.20 11.68
C ARG A 175 18.31 5.09 12.47
N TYR A 176 18.05 3.94 11.86
CA TYR A 176 17.39 2.78 12.47
C TYR A 176 18.28 1.52 12.34
N PRO A 177 19.22 1.31 13.30
CA PRO A 177 20.20 0.23 13.22
C PRO A 177 19.61 -1.18 13.12
N ALA A 178 18.35 -1.37 13.53
CA ALA A 178 17.64 -2.64 13.40
C ALA A 178 17.51 -3.14 11.94
N VAL A 179 17.53 -2.25 10.95
CA VAL A 179 17.45 -2.60 9.52
C VAL A 179 18.83 -2.87 8.91
N ALA A 180 19.91 -2.37 9.51
CA ALA A 180 21.24 -2.49 8.93
C ALA A 180 21.67 -3.94 8.61
N PRO A 181 21.40 -4.96 9.46
CA PRO A 181 21.76 -6.34 9.16
C PRO A 181 21.02 -6.88 7.93
N SER A 182 19.70 -6.69 7.85
CA SER A 182 18.89 -7.19 6.74
C SER A 182 19.18 -6.44 5.44
N TRP A 183 19.49 -5.14 5.53
CA TRP A 183 19.93 -4.36 4.39
C TRP A 183 21.29 -4.84 3.84
N LYS A 184 22.25 -5.11 4.73
CA LYS A 184 23.56 -5.68 4.34
C LYS A 184 23.41 -7.06 3.69
N GLU A 185 22.56 -7.91 4.26
CA GLU A 185 22.29 -9.23 3.69
C GLU A 185 21.61 -9.16 2.33
N LEU A 186 20.70 -8.21 2.14
CA LEU A 186 20.10 -7.95 0.84
C LEU A 186 21.15 -7.49 -0.18
N LYS A 187 22.04 -6.55 0.16
CA LYS A 187 23.16 -6.15 -0.71
C LYS A 187 24.05 -7.34 -1.08
N ARG A 188 24.41 -8.16 -0.08
CA ARG A 188 25.23 -9.38 -0.27
C ARG A 188 24.58 -10.36 -1.25
N LYS A 189 23.27 -10.58 -1.16
CA LYS A 189 22.51 -11.43 -2.10
C LYS A 189 22.65 -10.98 -3.56
N TYR A 190 22.84 -9.69 -3.79
CA TYR A 190 23.02 -9.09 -5.12
C TYR A 190 24.49 -8.84 -5.48
N GLY A 191 25.44 -9.34 -4.67
CA GLY A 191 26.88 -9.18 -4.91
C GLY A 191 27.43 -7.79 -4.58
N MET A 192 26.67 -6.96 -3.86
CA MET A 192 27.10 -5.63 -3.40
C MET A 192 27.72 -5.74 -2.00
N SER A 193 28.78 -4.97 -1.74
CA SER A 193 29.55 -4.98 -0.48
C SER A 193 29.01 -3.98 0.53
#